data_AF-A0A7C5GRB5-F1
#
_entry.id   AF-A0A7C5GRB5-F1
#
_cell.length_a   1.000
_cell.length_b   1.000
_cell.length_c   1.000
_cell.angle_alpha   90.00
_cell.angle_beta   90.00
_cell.angle_gamma   90.00
#
_symmetry.space_group_name_H-M   'P 1'
#
loop_
_entity.id
_entity.type
_entity.pdbx_description
1 polymer ?
#
loop_
_entity_poly.entity_id
_entity_poly.type
_entity_poly.pdbx_seq_one_letter_code
_entity_poly.pdbx_strand_id
1 'polypeptide(L)' 'MNVSRKTESWPEPTVDEPPFVELEQMILYDGEATATDGCSVEPDGVCPHGHPSWPRYLGFL' A
#
# COMPACT_ATOMS: atom_id res chain seq x y z
N MET A 1 4.14 -14.28 -19.17
CA MET A 1 2.84 -14.06 -18.51
C MET A 1 2.71 -12.56 -18.31
N ASN A 2 1.97 -11.87 -19.19
CA ASN A 2 1.82 -10.42 -19.13
C ASN A 2 0.57 -10.10 -18.30
N VAL A 3 0.75 -9.83 -17.01
CA VAL A 3 -0.31 -9.20 -16.21
C VAL A 3 -0.25 -7.71 -16.53
N SER A 4 -1.03 -7.28 -17.52
CA SER A 4 -1.26 -5.86 -17.76
C SER A 4 -1.99 -5.27 -16.54
N ARG A 5 -1.22 -4.71 -15.59
CA ARG A 5 -1.71 -3.83 -14.51
C ARG A 5 -2.42 -2.63 -15.14
N LYS A 6 -3.71 -2.73 -15.38
CA LYS A 6 -4.61 -1.59 -15.51
C LYS A 6 -5.63 -1.72 -14.40
N THR A 7 -6.03 -0.59 -13.82
CA THR A 7 -7.25 -0.36 -13.01
C THR A 7 -7.17 -0.43 -11.50
N GLU A 8 -6.28 0.36 -10.89
CA GLU A 8 -6.69 1.09 -9.69
C GLU A 8 -6.37 2.57 -9.95
N SER A 9 -7.35 3.46 -9.88
CA SER A 9 -7.14 4.90 -10.03
C SER A 9 -6.67 5.51 -8.71
N TRP A 10 -5.64 4.92 -8.13
CA TRP A 10 -5.08 5.41 -6.88
C TRP A 10 -4.42 6.78 -7.09
N PRO A 11 -4.49 7.66 -6.10
CA PRO A 11 -3.67 8.87 -6.10
C PRO A 11 -2.18 8.52 -6.26
N GLU A 12 -1.41 9.44 -6.84
CA GLU A 12 0.05 9.31 -6.88
C GLU A 12 0.62 9.27 -5.46
N PRO A 13 1.53 8.35 -5.13
CA PRO A 13 2.18 8.32 -3.82
C PRO A 13 2.86 9.66 -3.50
N THR A 14 2.73 10.12 -2.26
CA THR A 14 3.35 11.36 -1.76
C THR A 14 4.47 11.10 -0.75
N VAL A 15 4.67 9.83 -0.39
CA VAL A 15 5.85 9.34 0.34
C VAL A 15 6.58 8.28 -0.49
N ASP A 16 7.83 7.99 -0.16
CA ASP A 16 8.62 6.98 -0.85
C ASP A 16 8.10 5.56 -0.57
N GLU A 17 8.25 4.67 -1.56
CA GLU A 17 7.97 3.24 -1.38
C GLU A 17 8.90 2.66 -0.30
N PRO A 18 8.36 2.00 0.74
CA PRO A 18 9.17 1.42 1.79
C PRO A 18 9.99 0.24 1.26
N PRO A 19 11.15 -0.07 1.88
CA PRO A 19 11.92 -1.25 1.49
C PRO A 19 11.12 -2.53 1.70
N PHE A 20 11.45 -3.58 0.94
CA PHE A 20 10.72 -4.86 0.98
C PHE A 20 10.59 -5.45 2.40
N VAL A 21 11.59 -5.28 3.26
CA VAL A 21 11.54 -5.75 4.66
C VAL A 21 10.42 -5.07 5.46
N GLU A 22 10.17 -3.78 5.24
CA GLU A 22 9.08 -3.06 5.90
C GLU A 22 7.72 -3.47 5.33
N LEU A 23 7.61 -3.68 4.01
CA LEU A 23 6.41 -4.24 3.40
C LEU A 23 6.04 -5.61 3.98
N GLU A 24 7.05 -6.47 4.19
CA GLU A 24 6.86 -7.78 4.83
C GLU A 24 6.33 -7.63 6.27
N GLN A 25 6.85 -6.67 7.04
CA GLN A 25 6.34 -6.39 8.39
C GLN A 25 4.87 -5.95 8.39
N MET A 26 4.53 -5.01 7.51
CA MET A 26 3.15 -4.50 7.35
C MET A 26 2.16 -5.61 7.00
N ILE A 27 2.57 -6.58 6.17
CA ILE A 27 1.69 -7.68 5.73
C ILE A 27 1.56 -8.77 6.79
N LEU A 28 2.65 -9.11 7.49
CA LEU A 28 2.71 -10.32 8.30
C LEU A 28 2.54 -10.10 9.81
N TYR A 29 2.87 -8.91 10.33
CA TYR A 29 3.10 -8.74 11.76
C TYR A 29 2.44 -7.53 12.41
N ASP A 30 2.43 -6.36 11.76
CA ASP A 30 2.08 -5.11 12.47
C ASP A 30 0.58 -4.93 12.71
N GLY A 31 -0.28 -5.53 11.87
CA GLY A 31 -1.72 -5.28 11.90
C GLY A 31 -2.12 -3.88 11.44
N GLU A 32 -1.13 -3.07 11.05
CA GLU A 32 -1.26 -1.77 10.41
C GLU A 32 -0.22 -1.66 9.26
N ALA A 33 -0.46 -0.75 8.34
CA ALA A 33 0.43 -0.46 7.23
C ALA A 33 0.44 1.04 6.91
N THR A 34 1.58 1.52 6.44
CA THR A 34 1.70 2.88 5.92
C THR A 34 1.01 2.98 4.56
N ALA A 35 0.13 3.96 4.40
CA ALA A 35 -0.46 4.34 3.13
C ALA A 35 0.51 5.10 2.24
N THR A 36 0.20 5.17 0.96
CA THR A 36 1.00 5.89 -0.05
C THR A 36 1.09 7.42 0.19
N ASP A 37 0.36 7.95 1.17
CA ASP A 37 0.49 9.32 1.68
C ASP A 37 1.09 9.44 3.10
N GLY A 38 1.52 8.32 3.69
CA GLY A 38 2.07 8.28 5.05
C GLY A 38 1.04 8.09 6.17
N CYS A 39 -0.26 7.98 5.88
CA CYS A 39 -1.25 7.63 6.91
C CYS A 39 -1.05 6.19 7.43
N SER A 40 -1.38 5.92 8.70
CA SER A 40 -1.54 4.54 9.19
C SER A 40 -2.96 4.03 8.91
N VAL A 41 -3.06 2.84 8.33
CA VAL A 41 -4.30 2.14 7.96
C VAL A 41 -4.14 0.63 8.23
N GLU A 42 -5.21 -0.15 8.12
CA GLU A 42 -5.06 -1.62 8.07
C GLU A 42 -4.26 -2.05 6.82
N PRO A 43 -3.62 -3.25 6.80
CA PRO A 43 -2.78 -3.68 5.69
C PRO A 43 -3.44 -3.70 4.31
N ASP A 44 -4.75 -3.91 4.22
CA ASP A 44 -5.56 -3.83 3.00
C ASP A 44 -6.41 -2.54 2.92
N GLY A 45 -6.13 -1.58 3.80
CA GLY A 45 -6.92 -0.37 4.00
C GLY A 45 -6.64 0.76 3.00
N VAL A 46 -7.53 1.74 3.01
CA VAL A 46 -7.45 3.01 2.28
C VAL A 46 -7.75 4.14 3.27
N CYS A 47 -6.90 5.17 3.31
CA CYS A 47 -7.07 6.28 4.25
C CYS A 47 -8.20 7.24 3.80
N PRO A 48 -8.68 8.15 4.66
CA PRO A 48 -9.71 9.14 4.29
C PRO A 48 -9.35 10.08 3.13
N HIS A 49 -8.06 10.23 2.79
CA HIS A 49 -7.59 11.00 1.63
C HIS A 49 -7.68 10.20 0.32
N GLY A 50 -8.04 8.91 0.37
CA GLY A 50 -8.15 8.03 -0.78
C GLY A 50 -6.87 7.29 -1.15
N HIS A 51 -5.81 7.41 -0.35
CA HIS A 51 -4.56 6.69 -0.57
C HIS A 51 -4.62 5.26 0.01
N PRO A 52 -4.32 4.23 -0.80
CA PRO A 52 -4.23 2.86 -0.29
C PRO A 52 -2.98 2.64 0.56
N SER A 53 -3.00 1.59 1.39
CA SER A 53 -1.79 0.99 1.98
C SER A 53 -0.76 0.64 0.89
N TRP A 54 0.53 0.67 1.21
CA TRP A 54 1.57 0.21 0.28
C TRP A 54 1.39 -1.24 -0.19
N PRO A 55 1.08 -2.22 0.69
CA PRO A 55 0.79 -3.60 0.28
C PRO A 55 -0.33 -3.70 -0.77
N ARG A 56 -1.42 -2.97 -0.58
CA ARG A 56 -2.56 -2.95 -1.52
C ARG A 56 -2.22 -2.24 -2.82
N TYR A 57 -1.51 -1.11 -2.76
CA TYR A 57 -1.05 -0.38 -3.94
C TYR A 57 -0.16 -1.25 -4.86
N LEU A 58 0.72 -2.06 -4.25
CA LEU A 58 1.63 -2.95 -4.97
C LEU A 58 0.99 -4.28 -5.39
N GLY A 59 -0.20 -4.59 -4.88
CA GLY A 59 -1.01 -5.76 -5.24
C GLY A 59 -0.63 -7.03 -4.47
N PHE A 60 -0.17 -6.90 -3.24
CA PHE A 60 0.08 -8.03 -2.33
C PHE A 60 -1.18 -8.47 -1.56
N LEU A 61 -2.18 -7.59 -1.45
CA LEU A 61 -3.47 -7.78 -0.78
C LEU A 61 -4.62 -7.24 -1.64
#